data_AF-A0A7C6S4C9-F1
#
_entry.id   AF-A0A7C6S4C9-F1
#
_cell.length_a   1.000
_cell.length_b   1.000
_cell.length_c   1.000
_cell.angle_alpha   90.00
_cell.angle_beta   90.00
_cell.angle_gamma   90.00
#
_symmetry.space_group_name_H-M   'P 1'
#
loop_
_entity.id
_entity.type
_entity.pdbx_description
1 polymer ?
#
loop_
_entity_poly.entity_id
_entity_poly.type
_entity_poly.pdbx_seq_one_letter_code
_entity_poly.pdbx_strand_id
1 'polypeptide(L)'
;MNPWILVLVFIVSTIVGYFIIRQVPSLLHTPLMSGMNALSGISILGAMVAVGIAFKNNQPIIGQIVGGIAIILAAINVMGGFGVTHRMLRMFNKKKKRAK
;
A
#
# COMPACT_ATOMS: atom_id res chain seq x y z
N MET A 1 18.47 8.09 -14.84
CA MET A 1 17.18 8.80 -14.98
C MET A 1 17.40 10.26 -14.61
N ASN A 2 16.87 11.19 -15.40
CA ASN A 2 16.92 12.60 -15.06
C ASN A 2 15.94 12.89 -13.90
N PRO A 3 16.37 13.53 -12.77
CA PRO A 3 15.49 13.83 -11.63
C PRO A 3 14.17 14.53 -12.01
N TRP A 4 14.19 15.35 -13.07
CA TRP A 4 12.99 16.01 -13.60
C TRP A 4 11.90 15.05 -14.05
N ILE A 5 12.27 13.85 -14.54
CA ILE A 5 11.32 12.83 -14.96
C ILE A 5 10.55 12.30 -13.75
N LEU A 6 11.20 12.10 -12.60
CA LEU A 6 10.55 11.62 -11.38
C LEU A 6 9.53 12.63 -10.86
N VAL A 7 9.87 13.91 -10.89
CA VAL A 7 8.95 15.00 -10.52
C VAL A 7 7.74 15.02 -11.45
N LEU A 8 7.96 14.88 -12.76
CA LEU A 8 6.87 14.82 -13.74
C LEU A 8 5.97 13.60 -13.51
N VAL A 9 6.55 12.43 -13.29
CA VAL A 9 5.79 11.20 -12.94
C VAL A 9 4.98 11.41 -11.67
N PHE A 10 5.54 12.02 -10.63
CA PHE A 10 4.83 12.33 -9.40
C PHE A 10 3.60 13.22 -9.67
N ILE A 11 3.78 14.35 -10.35
CA ILE A 11 2.71 15.30 -10.66
C ILE A 11 1.60 14.62 -11.47
N VAL A 12 1.96 13.92 -12.56
CA VAL A 12 0.99 13.25 -13.43
C VAL A 12 0.24 12.17 -12.66
N SER A 13 0.94 11.35 -11.86
CA SER A 13 0.32 10.29 -11.06
C SER A 13 -0.65 10.83 -10.01
N THR A 14 -0.32 11.95 -9.36
CA THR A 14 -1.22 12.62 -8.39
C THR A 14 -2.50 13.12 -9.07
N ILE A 15 -2.38 13.77 -10.23
CA ILE A 15 -3.54 14.26 -10.99
C ILE A 15 -4.43 13.09 -11.41
N VAL A 16 -3.83 12.03 -11.96
CA VAL A 16 -4.56 10.81 -12.37
C VAL A 16 -5.27 10.18 -11.18
N GLY A 17 -4.59 10.02 -10.04
CA GLY A 17 -5.18 9.48 -8.81
C GLY A 17 -6.39 10.28 -8.33
N TYR A 18 -6.32 11.62 -8.41
CA TYR A 18 -7.43 12.50 -8.04
C TYR A 18 -8.67 12.29 -8.91
N PHE A 19 -8.49 12.22 -10.24
CA PHE A 19 -9.61 11.97 -11.16
C PHE A 19 -10.23 10.59 -10.98
N ILE A 20 -9.43 9.57 -10.67
CA ILE A 20 -9.91 8.21 -10.41
C ILE A 20 -10.77 8.18 -9.14
N ILE A 21 -10.27 8.73 -8.03
CA ILE A 21 -10.98 8.70 -6.74
C ILE A 21 -12.30 9.48 -6.80
N ARG A 22 -12.35 10.58 -7.57
CA ARG A 22 -13.57 11.37 -7.78
C ARG A 22 -14.73 10.57 -8.41
N GLN A 23 -14.44 9.49 -9.13
CA GLN A 23 -15.45 8.68 -9.82
C GLN A 23 -15.96 7.51 -8.97
N VAL A 24 -15.49 7.35 -7.73
CA VAL A 24 -15.89 6.25 -6.86
C VAL A 24 -17.25 6.55 -6.19
N PRO A 25 -18.24 5.64 -6.26
CA PRO A 25 -19.54 5.84 -5.61
C PRO A 25 -19.40 5.87 -4.07
N SER A 26 -20.29 6.61 -3.40
CA SER A 26 -20.22 6.86 -1.96
C SER A 26 -20.19 5.60 -1.09
N LEU A 27 -20.88 4.55 -1.55
CA LEU A 27 -20.93 3.24 -0.90
C LEU A 27 -19.54 2.57 -0.79
N LEU A 28 -18.60 2.93 -1.66
CA LEU A 28 -17.26 2.34 -1.70
C LEU A 28 -16.20 3.16 -0.96
N HIS A 29 -16.51 4.33 -0.37
CA HIS A 29 -15.49 5.13 0.32
C HIS A 29 -14.83 4.41 1.50
N THR A 30 -15.59 3.67 2.32
CA THR A 30 -15.01 2.92 3.45
C THR A 30 -14.15 1.73 2.98
N PRO A 31 -14.62 0.88 2.03
CA PRO A 31 -13.75 -0.11 1.40
C PRO A 31 -12.51 0.49 0.71
N LEU A 32 -12.67 1.64 0.04
CA LEU A 32 -11.59 2.35 -0.65
C LEU A 32 -10.55 2.86 0.36
N MET A 33 -10.98 3.46 1.47
CA MET A 33 -10.10 3.90 2.54
C MET A 33 -9.26 2.73 3.10
N SER A 34 -9.90 1.58 3.35
CA SER A 34 -9.21 0.36 3.75
C SER A 34 -8.22 -0.14 2.67
N GLY A 35 -8.63 -0.10 1.40
CA GLY A 35 -7.79 -0.50 0.27
C GLY A 35 -6.56 0.41 0.08
N MET A 36 -6.72 1.73 0.22
CA MET A 36 -5.61 2.68 0.14
C MET A 36 -4.61 2.48 1.29
N ASN A 37 -5.08 2.11 2.49
CA ASN A 37 -4.19 1.72 3.58
C ASN A 37 -3.36 0.47 3.21
N ALA A 38 -3.99 -0.55 2.61
CA ALA A 38 -3.26 -1.74 2.14
C ALA A 38 -2.21 -1.42 1.05
N LEU A 39 -2.54 -0.50 0.14
CA LEU A 39 -1.63 -0.06 -0.92
C LEU A 39 -0.42 0.73 -0.37
N SER A 40 -0.59 1.46 0.74
CA SER A 40 0.54 2.13 1.42
C SER A 40 1.62 1.16 1.91
N GLY A 41 1.26 -0.13 2.04
CA GLY A 41 2.18 -1.22 2.32
C GLY A 41 3.27 -1.45 1.25
N ILE A 42 3.21 -0.74 0.10
CA ILE A 42 4.31 -0.70 -0.89
C ILE A 42 5.66 -0.27 -0.28
N SER A 43 5.63 0.40 0.87
CA SER A 43 6.80 0.70 1.71
C SER A 43 7.66 -0.53 2.04
N ILE A 44 7.10 -1.75 1.98
CA ILE A 44 7.85 -3.00 2.11
C ILE A 44 9.03 -3.11 1.13
N LEU A 45 8.87 -2.61 -0.10
CA LEU A 45 9.95 -2.61 -1.09
C LEU A 45 11.13 -1.74 -0.64
N GLY A 46 10.84 -0.57 -0.09
CA GLY A 46 11.86 0.32 0.48
C GLY A 46 12.57 -0.31 1.67
N ALA A 47 11.82 -0.94 2.57
CA ALA A 47 12.39 -1.64 3.73
C ALA A 47 13.29 -2.82 3.31
N MET A 48 12.87 -3.62 2.34
CA MET A 48 13.67 -4.74 1.81
C MET A 48 14.98 -4.26 1.18
N VAL A 49 14.93 -3.20 0.36
CA VAL A 49 16.13 -2.61 -0.25
C VAL A 49 17.07 -2.05 0.83
N ALA A 50 16.53 -1.32 1.81
CA ALA A 50 17.32 -0.74 2.90
C ALA A 50 18.04 -1.82 3.72
N VAL A 51 17.33 -2.89 4.09
CA VAL A 51 17.90 -4.05 4.79
C VAL A 51 18.97 -4.75 3.94
N GLY A 52 18.71 -4.97 2.65
CA GLY A 52 19.69 -5.58 1.75
C GLY A 52 21.00 -4.78 1.66
N ILE A 53 20.91 -3.45 1.65
CA ILE A 53 22.09 -2.57 1.69
C ILE A 53 22.79 -2.64 3.05
N ALA A 54 22.04 -2.67 4.15
CA ALA A 54 22.59 -2.77 5.50
C ALA A 54 23.42 -4.05 5.70
N PHE A 55 22.94 -5.19 5.19
CA PHE A 55 23.69 -6.44 5.18
C PHE A 55 24.93 -6.37 4.29
N LYS A 56 24.81 -5.83 3.06
CA LYS A 56 25.92 -5.74 2.11
C LYS A 56 27.07 -4.86 2.60
N ASN A 57 26.76 -3.76 3.29
CA ASN A 57 27.74 -2.76 3.72
C ASN A 57 28.27 -2.98 5.14
N ASN A 58 28.01 -4.15 5.76
CA ASN A 58 28.37 -4.45 7.15
C ASN A 58 27.93 -3.35 8.13
N GLN A 59 26.74 -2.78 7.92
CA GLN A 59 26.19 -1.77 8.82
C GLN A 59 25.94 -2.35 10.22
N PRO A 60 25.92 -1.49 11.27
CA PRO A 60 25.72 -1.95 12.65
C PRO A 60 24.47 -2.83 12.76
N ILE A 61 24.56 -3.88 13.57
CA ILE A 61 23.51 -4.88 13.82
C ILE A 61 22.15 -4.24 14.12
N ILE A 62 22.14 -3.08 14.79
CA ILE A 62 20.93 -2.30 15.07
C ILE A 62 20.15 -1.96 13.78
N GLY A 63 20.83 -1.57 12.70
CA GLY A 63 20.17 -1.24 11.43
C GLY A 63 19.53 -2.46 10.77
N GLN A 64 20.16 -3.63 10.90
CA GLN A 64 19.63 -4.89 10.37
C GLN A 64 18.38 -5.33 11.15
N ILE A 65 18.42 -5.22 12.48
CA ILE A 65 17.28 -5.57 13.35
C ILE A 65 16.10 -4.63 13.11
N VAL A 66 16.33 -3.31 13.11
CA VAL A 66 15.28 -2.31 12.88
C VAL A 66 14.67 -2.47 11.49
N GLY A 67 15.49 -2.70 10.46
CA GLY A 67 14.99 -2.96 9.12
C GLY A 67 14.22 -4.28 9.02
N GLY A 68 14.64 -5.33 9.73
CA GLY A 68 13.87 -6.58 9.84
C GLY A 68 12.48 -6.37 10.45
N ILE A 69 12.39 -5.59 11.53
CA ILE A 69 11.11 -5.20 12.14
C ILE A 69 10.27 -4.38 11.15
N ALA A 70 10.89 -3.45 10.41
CA ALA A 70 10.19 -2.65 9.41
C ALA A 70 9.55 -3.51 8.31
N ILE A 71 10.24 -4.55 7.84
CA ILE A 71 9.68 -5.51 6.86
C ILE A 71 8.47 -6.24 7.46
N ILE A 72 8.56 -6.72 8.71
CA ILE A 72 7.45 -7.41 9.38
C ILE A 72 6.23 -6.50 9.50
N LEU A 73 6.42 -5.27 9.96
CA LEU A 73 5.35 -4.28 10.10
C LEU A 73 4.71 -3.93 8.75
N ALA A 74 5.53 -3.75 7.70
CA ALA A 74 5.04 -3.50 6.36
C ALA A 74 4.24 -4.70 5.81
N ALA A 75 4.70 -5.94 6.06
CA ALA A 75 3.99 -7.15 5.68
C ALA A 75 2.63 -7.27 6.40
N ILE A 76 2.56 -6.93 7.70
CA ILE A 76 1.30 -6.87 8.45
C ILE A 76 0.34 -5.84 7.85
N ASN A 77 0.85 -4.65 7.45
CA ASN A 77 0.03 -3.63 6.80
C ASN A 77 -0.57 -4.14 5.48
N VAL A 78 0.25 -4.75 4.61
CA VAL A 78 -0.20 -5.32 3.33
C VAL A 78 -1.25 -6.42 3.56
N MET A 79 -0.91 -7.44 4.36
CA MET A 79 -1.77 -8.61 4.55
C MET A 79 -3.06 -8.26 5.30
N GLY A 80 -2.96 -7.48 6.37
CA GLY A 80 -4.10 -7.01 7.15
C GLY A 80 -5.00 -6.09 6.33
N GLY A 81 -4.42 -5.13 5.62
CA GLY A 81 -5.14 -4.18 4.78
C GLY A 81 -5.92 -4.87 3.66
N PHE A 82 -5.28 -5.76 2.89
CA PHE A 82 -5.98 -6.49 1.82
C PHE A 82 -6.99 -7.49 2.36
N GLY A 83 -6.71 -8.16 3.48
CA GLY A 83 -7.64 -9.08 4.14
C GLY A 83 -8.93 -8.39 4.62
N VAL A 84 -8.82 -7.22 5.25
CA VAL A 84 -9.96 -6.41 5.67
C VAL A 84 -10.73 -5.88 4.47
N THR A 85 -10.03 -5.33 3.47
CA THR A 85 -10.65 -4.81 2.24
C THR A 85 -11.43 -5.90 1.51
N HIS A 86 -10.88 -7.12 1.41
CA HIS A 86 -11.58 -8.26 0.82
C HIS A 86 -12.86 -8.62 1.58
N ARG A 87 -12.82 -8.64 2.92
CA ARG A 87 -14.01 -8.87 3.75
C ARG A 87 -15.07 -7.79 3.54
N MET A 88 -14.66 -6.53 3.42
CA MET A 88 -15.56 -5.40 3.14
C MET A 88 -16.25 -5.55 1.77
N LEU A 89 -15.48 -5.82 0.72
CA LEU A 89 -16.02 -5.99 -0.64
C LEU A 89 -16.93 -7.21 -0.76
N ARG A 90 -16.67 -8.29 0.00
CA ARG A 90 -17.52 -9.49 0.01
C ARG A 90 -18.95 -9.21 0.50
N MET A 91 -19.16 -8.17 1.30
CA MET A 91 -20.50 -7.79 1.79
C MET A 91 -21.41 -7.26 0.67
N PHE A 92 -20.84 -6.64 -0.37
CA PHE A 92 -21.60 -6.20 -1.55
C PHE A 92 -22.13 -7.38 -2.37
N ASN A 93 -21.33 -8.43 -2.54
CA ASN A 93 -21.75 -9.65 -3.24
C ASN A 93 -22.84 -10.42 -2.51
N LYS A 94 -22.81 -10.44 -1.16
CA LYS A 94 -23.87 -11.09 -0.36
C LYS A 94 -25.20 -10.36 -0.43
N LYS A 95 -25.20 -9.03 -0.50
CA LYS A 95 -26.44 -8.22 -0.61
C LYS A 95 -27.18 -8.53 -1.92
N LYS A 96 -26.46 -8.73 -3.02
CA LYS A 96 -27.04 -9.12 -4.33
C LYS A 96 -27.69 -10.51 -4.34
N LYS A 97 -27.23 -11.43 -3.48
CA LYS A 97 -27.75 -12.81 -3.38
C LYS A 97 -28.96 -12.97 -2.45
N ARG A 98 -29.20 -12.00 -1.55
CA ARG A 98 -30.36 -11.95 -0.64
C ARG A 98 -31.54 -11.15 -1.20
N ALA A 99 -31.29 -10.29 -2.19
CA ALA A 99 -32.30 -9.48 -2.87
C ALA A 99 -32.89 -10.19 -4.12
N LYS A 100 -32.49 -11.43 -4.35
CA LYS A 100 -32.98 -12.34 -5.39
C LYS A 100 -33.60 -13.54 -4.68
#